data_AF-A0A4R2JE54-F1
#
_entry.id   AF-A0A4R2JE54-F1
#
_cell.length_a   1.000
_cell.length_b   1.000
_cell.length_c   1.000
_cell.angle_alpha   90.00
_cell.angle_beta   90.00
_cell.angle_gamma   90.00
#
_symmetry.space_group_name_H-M   'P 1'
#
loop_
_entity.id
_entity.type
_entity.pdbx_description
1 polymer ?
#
loop_
_entity_poly.entity_id
_entity_poly.type
_entity_poly.pdbx_seq_one_letter_code
_entity_poly.pdbx_strand_id
1 'polypeptide(L)' 'MAGMTTRTALACSFCGKTEKEVAKLVAGPGVYICDGCVRLAHEVIQEAEDQEADH' A
#
# COMPACT_ATOMS: atom_id res chain seq x y z
N MET A 1 -20.06 17.40 25.44
CA MET A 1 -19.12 17.64 24.33
C MET A 1 -19.16 16.42 23.43
N ALA A 2 -19.90 16.48 22.32
CA ALA A 2 -19.99 15.37 21.38
C ALA A 2 -18.60 15.09 20.83
N GLY A 3 -18.07 13.89 21.13
CA GLY A 3 -16.77 13.44 20.68
C GLY A 3 -16.71 13.50 19.16
N MET A 4 -15.94 14.46 18.68
CA MET A 4 -15.59 14.62 17.27
C MET A 4 -14.73 13.41 16.91
N THR A 5 -15.35 12.35 16.39
CA THR A 5 -14.66 11.24 15.76
C THR A 5 -14.02 11.77 14.49
N THR A 6 -12.83 12.35 14.64
CA THR A 6 -11.96 12.69 13.52
C THR A 6 -11.74 11.39 12.74
N ARG A 7 -12.39 11.25 11.58
CA ARG A 7 -12.10 10.17 10.65
C ARG A 7 -10.67 10.42 10.16
N THR A 8 -9.68 9.86 10.85
CA THR A 8 -8.31 9.84 10.36
C THR A 8 -8.36 9.12 9.03
N ALA A 9 -8.13 9.84 7.93
CA ALA A 9 -8.17 9.27 6.61
C ALA A 9 -7.18 8.09 6.55
N LEU A 10 -7.66 6.92 6.16
CA LEU A 10 -6.80 5.77 5.99
C LEU A 10 -5.88 6.04 4.80
N ALA A 11 -4.58 5.88 5.00
CA ALA A 11 -3.56 6.17 4.01
C ALA A 11 -2.59 5.02 3.88
N CYS A 12 -2.11 4.77 2.66
CA CYS A 12 -1.08 3.79 2.36
C CYS A 12 0.20 4.13 3.13
N SER A 13 0.72 3.16 3.88
CA SER A 13 1.94 3.30 4.69
C SER A 13 3.20 3.47 3.84
N PHE A 14 3.14 3.15 2.54
CA PHE A 14 4.29 3.21 1.64
C PHE A 14 4.35 4.49 0.80
N CYS A 15 3.22 4.91 0.22
CA CYS A 15 3.18 6.10 -0.65
C CYS A 15 2.42 7.29 -0.06
N GLY A 16 1.79 7.14 1.11
CA GLY A 16 1.05 8.20 1.79
C GLY A 16 -0.31 8.54 1.18
N LYS A 17 -0.69 7.95 0.04
CA LYS A 17 -1.99 8.21 -0.62
C LYS A 17 -3.14 7.71 0.24
N THR A 18 -4.19 8.52 0.35
CA THR A 18 -5.42 8.19 1.07
C THR A 18 -6.28 7.18 0.33
N GLU A 19 -7.25 6.56 1.02
CA GLU A 19 -8.23 5.63 0.42
C GLU A 19 -9.00 6.21 -0.78
N LYS A 20 -9.08 7.54 -0.90
CA LYS A 20 -9.76 8.24 -2.00
C LYS A 20 -8.89 8.43 -3.24
N GLU A 21 -7.57 8.34 -3.07
CA GLU A 21 -6.57 8.58 -4.12
C GLU A 21 -6.10 7.27 -4.78
N VAL A 22 -6.57 6.13 -4.30
CA VAL A 22 -6.19 4.80 -4.76
C VAL A 22 -7.44 3.99 -5.10
N ALA A 23 -7.32 3.03 -6.02
CA ALA A 23 -8.45 2.21 -6.40
C ALA A 23 -8.80 1.19 -5.31
N LYS A 24 -7.78 0.65 -4.63
CA LYS A 24 -7.94 -0.27 -3.50
C LYS A 24 -6.91 0.06 -2.42
N LEU A 25 -7.35 0.02 -1.17
CA LEU A 25 -6.51 0.09 0.01
C LEU A 25 -6.75 -1.15 0.87
N VAL A 26 -5.73 -1.95 1.08
CA VAL A 26 -5.76 -3.16 1.90
C VAL A 26 -5.27 -2.82 3.30
N ALA A 27 -6.05 -3.20 4.32
CA ALA A 27 -5.71 -3.01 5.72
C ALA A 27 -5.15 -4.31 6.32
N GLY A 28 -3.98 -4.23 6.93
CA GLY A 28 -3.40 -5.25 7.79
C GLY A 28 -3.31 -4.77 9.25
N PRO A 29 -2.82 -5.60 10.18
CA PRO A 29 -2.59 -5.19 11.56
C PRO A 29 -1.56 -4.05 11.64
N GLY A 30 -2.04 -2.82 11.80
CA GLY A 30 -1.19 -1.62 11.94
C GLY A 30 -0.53 -1.10 10.65
N VAL A 31 -0.90 -1.63 9.49
CA VAL A 31 -0.30 -1.25 8.19
C VAL A 31 -1.36 -1.20 7.10
N TYR A 32 -1.17 -0.31 6.13
CA TYR A 32 -2.04 -0.18 4.97
C TYR A 32 -1.21 -0.17 3.69
N ILE A 33 -1.67 -0.88 2.66
CA ILE A 33 -1.00 -0.91 1.35
C ILE A 33 -2.03 -0.74 0.24
N CYS A 34 -1.72 0.09 -0.76
CA CYS A 34 -2.60 0.32 -1.90
C CYS A 34 -2.24 -0.56 -3.10
N ASP A 35 -3.16 -0.67 -4.06
CA ASP A 35 -2.98 -1.45 -5.29
C ASP A 35 -1.71 -1.08 -6.06
N GLY A 36 -1.39 0.22 -6.17
CA GLY A 36 -0.19 0.69 -6.86
C GLY A 36 1.10 0.23 -6.17
N CYS A 37 1.17 0.28 -4.84
CA CYS A 37 2.34 -0.19 -4.11
C CYS A 37 2.50 -1.71 -4.18
N VAL A 38 1.39 -2.47 -4.18
CA VAL A 38 1.44 -3.93 -4.39
C VAL A 38 2.01 -4.25 -5.77
N ARG A 39 1.57 -3.55 -6.81
CA ARG A 39 2.06 -3.79 -8.17
C ARG A 39 3.54 -3.46 -8.33
N LEU A 40 3.98 -2.32 -7.79
CA LEU A 40 5.39 -1.95 -7.79
C LEU A 40 6.25 -2.95 -7.02
N ALA A 41 5.79 -3.41 -5.86
CA ALA A 41 6.50 -4.43 -5.09
C ALA A 41 6.59 -5.75 -5.87
N HIS A 42 5.51 -6.15 -6.54
CA HIS A 42 5.49 -7.35 -7.37
C HIS A 42 6.46 -7.26 -8.56
N GLU A 43 6.49 -6.13 -9.26
CA GLU A 43 7.42 -5.89 -10.38
C GLU A 43 8.89 -6.05 -9.92
N VAL A 44 9.27 -5.37 -8.83
CA VAL A 44 10.63 -5.44 -8.29
C VAL A 44 11.03 -6.85 -7.85
N ILE A 45 10.11 -7.61 -7.25
CA ILE A 45 10.37 -8.99 -6.81
C ILE A 45 10.58 -9.91 -8.01
N GLN A 46 9.70 -9.82 -9.01
CA GLN A 46 9.81 -10.65 -10.22
C GLN A 46 11.09 -10.34 -11.01
N GLU A 47 11.45 -9.07 -11.14
CA GLU A 47 12.70 -8.66 -11.79
C GLU A 47 13.93 -9.25 -11.09
N ALA A 48 13.90 -9.38 -9.75
CA ALA A 48 14.97 -10.00 -8.99
C ALA A 48 15.03 -11.53 -9.21
N GLU A 49 13.89 -12.20 -9.18
CA GLU A 49 13.80 -13.66 -9.41
C GLU A 49 14.25 -14.05 -10.83
N ASP A 50 13.91 -13.23 -11.83
CA ASP A 50 14.32 -13.44 -13.22
C ASP A 50 15.84 -13.24 -13.41
N GLN A 51 16.45 -12.32 -12.66
CA GLN A 51 17.89 -12.05 -12.71
C GLN A 51 18.73 -13.11 -11.98
N GLU A 52 18.19 -13.75 -10.95
CA GLU A 52 18.85 -14.85 -10.22
C GLU A 52 18.88 -16.16 -11.01
N ALA A 53 18.03 -16.32 -12.04
CA ALA A 53 17.99 -17.50 -12.89
C ALA A 53 19.05 -17.53 -14.00
N ASP A 54 19.75 -16.41 -14.24
CA ASP A 54 20.79 -16.26 -15.28
C ASP A 54 22.23 -16.24 -14.71
N HIS A 55 22.40 -16.34 -13.38
CA HIS A 55 23.70 -16.43 -12.72
C HIS A 55 23.95 -17.79 -12.07
#